data_AF-A0A2L2X9J1-F1
#
_entry.id   AF-A0A2L2X9J1-F1
#
_cell.length_a   1.000
_cell.length_b   1.000
_cell.length_c   1.000
_cell.angle_alpha   90.00
_cell.angle_beta   90.00
_cell.angle_gamma   90.00
#
_symmetry.space_group_name_H-M   'P 1'
#
loop_
_entity.id
_entity.type
_entity.pdbx_description
1 polymer ?
#
loop_
_entity_poly.entity_id
_entity_poly.type
_entity_poly.pdbx_seq_one_letter_code
_entity_poly.pdbx_strand_id
1 'polypeptide(L)'
;MAKKESFNSDKVNLEMFNCSNIDEYIDIPENEQEVNERCVEYLNIDYPITLHKVVDDNSDYWVAEHPDLPGCKTHGETKEQAITNLEDAKKGWIYAKICDDEDVPIPGDSFAYAKCSGRILLRLPKDLHYKLVNKSKKDQVSINQEIIYLLTYALGQTDLNNKIMDSLMEITAIINKQTTQNAPLNVVTANSKHIPEIMLKE
;
A
#
# COMPACT_ATOMS: atom_id res chain seq x y z
N MET A 1 34.01 -14.75 14.60
CA MET A 1 34.38 -13.89 15.74
C MET A 1 33.44 -12.70 15.75
N ALA A 2 32.40 -12.72 16.59
CA ALA A 2 31.49 -11.59 16.75
C ALA A 2 32.20 -10.51 17.57
N LYS A 3 32.33 -9.29 17.03
CA LYS A 3 32.77 -8.13 17.80
C LYS A 3 31.69 -7.86 18.86
N LYS A 4 32.02 -8.04 20.14
CA LYS A 4 31.26 -7.43 21.23
C LYS A 4 31.48 -5.93 21.09
N GLU A 5 30.50 -5.22 20.55
CA GLU A 5 30.42 -3.77 20.75
C GLU A 5 30.14 -3.57 22.24
N SER A 6 31.22 -3.32 22.99
CA SER A 6 31.10 -2.90 24.38
C SER A 6 30.51 -1.50 24.40
N PHE A 7 29.38 -1.33 25.07
CA PHE A 7 28.76 -0.03 25.32
C PHE A 7 29.81 0.91 25.92
N ASN A 8 30.15 1.98 25.20
CA ASN A 8 31.20 2.91 25.60
C ASN A 8 30.59 3.95 26.55
N SER A 9 30.69 3.69 27.86
CA SER A 9 30.18 4.55 28.93
C SER A 9 30.74 5.97 28.89
N ASP A 10 31.91 6.17 28.28
CA ASP A 10 32.59 7.48 28.25
C ASP A 10 31.95 8.46 27.24
N LYS A 11 31.05 7.98 26.38
CA LYS A 11 30.25 8.82 25.48
C LYS A 11 28.89 9.22 26.05
N VAL A 12 28.52 8.68 27.21
CA VAL A 12 27.24 8.98 27.86
C VAL A 12 27.48 10.09 28.85
N ASN A 13 26.89 11.27 28.61
CA ASN A 13 26.95 12.36 29.57
C ASN A 13 26.11 11.98 30.81
N LEU A 14 26.78 11.55 31.88
CA LEU A 14 26.14 11.11 33.12
C LEU A 14 25.43 12.25 33.87
N GLU A 15 25.69 13.52 33.52
CA GLU A 15 25.01 14.68 34.09
C GLU A 15 23.53 14.75 33.67
N MET A 16 23.15 14.12 32.55
CA MET A 16 21.77 14.00 32.08
C MET A 16 20.87 13.25 33.09
N PHE A 17 21.43 12.30 33.85
CA PHE A 17 20.68 11.49 34.83
C PHE A 17 20.56 12.17 36.20
N ASN A 18 21.24 13.29 36.41
CA ASN A 18 21.30 14.01 37.69
C ASN A 18 20.65 15.40 37.63
N CYS A 19 20.08 15.80 36.49
CA CYS A 19 19.45 17.10 36.37
C CYS A 19 18.03 17.11 36.99
N SER A 20 17.71 18.18 37.71
CA SER A 20 16.35 18.42 38.23
C SER A 20 15.39 18.92 37.15
N ASN A 21 15.92 19.40 36.01
CA ASN A 21 15.16 19.87 34.88
C ASN A 21 15.71 19.29 33.56
N ILE A 22 14.95 18.37 32.96
CA ILE A 22 15.38 17.66 31.75
C ILE A 22 15.38 18.57 30.51
N ASP A 23 14.65 19.70 30.59
CA ASP A 23 14.47 20.64 29.49
C ASP A 23 15.77 21.41 29.13
N GLU A 24 16.77 21.39 30.01
CA GLU A 24 18.07 22.05 29.78
C GLU A 24 18.93 21.34 28.71
N TYR A 25 18.55 20.11 28.33
CA TYR A 25 19.24 19.29 27.32
C TYR A 25 18.41 19.05 26.05
N ILE A 26 17.29 19.76 25.90
CA ILE A 26 16.49 19.73 24.67
C ILE A 26 17.03 20.84 23.77
N ASP A 27 17.64 20.47 22.64
CA ASP A 27 18.06 21.42 21.62
C ASP A 27 16.82 22.02 20.94
N ILE A 28 16.40 23.20 21.39
CA ILE A 28 15.32 23.96 20.76
C ILE A 28 15.93 24.74 19.59
N PRO A 29 15.42 24.57 18.35
CA PRO A 29 15.93 25.33 17.22
C PRO A 29 15.74 26.83 17.44
N GLU A 30 16.75 27.65 17.12
CA GLU A 30 16.71 29.11 17.28
C GLU A 30 15.55 29.77 16.51
N ASN A 31 14.97 29.07 15.53
CA ASN A 31 13.90 29.52 14.65
C ASN A 31 12.58 28.75 14.86
N GLU A 32 12.21 28.51 16.12
CA GLU A 32 11.04 27.75 16.56
C GLU A 32 9.73 28.18 15.86
N GLN A 33 9.57 29.48 15.60
CA GLN A 33 8.36 30.02 14.99
C GLN A 33 8.18 29.56 13.53
N GLU A 34 9.25 29.59 12.73
CA GLU A 34 9.24 29.11 11.34
C GLU A 34 9.04 27.59 11.26
N VAL A 35 9.68 26.84 12.18
CA VAL A 35 9.53 25.38 12.29
C VAL A 35 8.08 25.00 12.56
N ASN A 36 7.42 25.69 13.49
CA ASN A 36 6.02 25.44 13.82
C ASN A 36 5.07 25.76 12.65
N GLU A 37 5.31 26.85 11.92
CA GLU A 37 4.53 27.20 10.73
C GLU A 37 4.62 26.12 9.65
N ARG A 38 5.84 25.67 9.33
CA ARG A 38 6.06 24.55 8.39
C ARG A 38 5.40 23.25 8.88
N CYS A 39 5.46 22.95 10.17
CA CYS A 39 4.80 21.76 10.74
C CYS A 39 3.29 21.77 10.48
N VAL A 40 2.63 22.92 10.65
CA VAL A 40 1.18 23.06 10.45
C VAL A 40 0.78 22.76 9.00
N GLU A 41 1.60 23.17 8.03
CA GLU A 41 1.34 22.88 6.61
C GLU A 41 1.29 21.37 6.34
N TYR A 42 2.28 20.62 6.84
CA TYR A 42 2.33 19.16 6.63
C TYR A 42 1.32 18.40 7.49
N LEU A 43 0.93 18.91 8.65
CA LEU A 43 -0.07 18.27 9.51
C LEU A 43 -1.45 18.23 8.86
N ASN A 44 -1.78 19.24 8.06
CA ASN A 44 -3.05 19.34 7.31
C ASN A 44 -3.15 18.38 6.11
N ILE A 45 -2.03 17.75 5.72
CA ILE A 45 -2.03 16.75 4.65
C ILE A 45 -2.60 15.45 5.19
N ASP A 46 -3.52 14.85 4.42
CA ASP A 46 -4.13 13.56 4.74
C ASP A 46 -3.21 12.42 4.27
N TYR A 47 -2.58 11.75 5.22
CA TYR A 47 -1.68 10.63 4.95
C TYR A 47 -2.46 9.32 5.10
N PRO A 48 -2.33 8.37 4.15
CA PRO A 48 -2.98 7.07 4.28
C PRO A 48 -2.52 6.35 5.55
N ILE A 49 -3.42 5.60 6.16
CA ILE A 49 -3.15 4.81 7.36
C ILE A 49 -3.27 3.34 7.00
N THR A 50 -2.25 2.54 7.34
CA THR A 50 -2.30 1.09 7.27
C THR A 50 -2.44 0.52 8.68
N LEU A 51 -3.50 -0.27 8.92
CA LEU A 51 -3.67 -1.03 10.16
C LEU A 51 -3.47 -2.52 9.91
N HIS A 52 -2.70 -3.16 10.79
CA HIS A 52 -2.58 -4.62 10.83
C HIS A 52 -2.65 -5.14 12.26
N LYS A 53 -3.36 -6.26 12.43
CA LYS A 53 -3.40 -6.98 13.71
C LYS A 53 -2.19 -7.90 13.79
N VAL A 54 -1.45 -7.82 14.87
CA VAL A 54 -0.37 -8.75 15.20
C VAL A 54 -0.86 -9.65 16.33
N VAL A 55 -0.75 -10.95 16.09
CA VAL A 55 -1.06 -12.01 17.07
C VAL A 55 0.27 -12.57 17.52
N ASP A 56 0.61 -12.36 18.78
CA ASP A 56 1.82 -12.91 19.42
C ASP A 56 1.41 -13.88 20.54
N ASP A 57 2.31 -14.78 20.93
CA ASP A 57 2.04 -15.84 21.91
C ASP A 57 1.57 -15.31 23.28
N ASN A 58 1.88 -14.04 23.58
CA ASN A 58 1.58 -13.40 24.86
C ASN A 58 0.47 -12.33 24.79
N SER A 59 0.26 -11.68 23.65
CA SER A 59 -0.74 -10.61 23.51
C SER A 59 -1.05 -10.25 22.06
N ASP A 60 -2.33 -10.09 21.76
CA ASP A 60 -2.81 -9.50 20.50
C ASP A 60 -2.73 -7.97 20.56
N TYR A 61 -2.14 -7.34 19.55
CA TYR A 61 -2.10 -5.88 19.44
C TYR A 61 -2.29 -5.41 17.99
N TRP A 62 -2.63 -4.13 17.84
CA TRP A 62 -2.76 -3.46 16.55
C TRP A 62 -1.54 -2.60 16.30
N VAL A 63 -1.08 -2.60 15.06
CA VAL A 63 -0.04 -1.71 14.57
C VAL A 63 -0.67 -0.80 13.53
N ALA A 64 -0.44 0.50 13.68
CA ALA A 64 -0.85 1.52 12.74
C ALA A 64 0.39 2.22 12.20
N GLU A 65 0.45 2.47 10.90
CA GLU A 65 1.57 3.18 10.27
C GLU A 65 1.11 4.07 9.12
N HIS A 66 1.87 5.14 8.90
CA HIS A 66 1.78 5.95 7.68
C HIS A 66 2.82 5.42 6.67
N PRO A 67 2.42 4.75 5.58
CA PRO A 67 3.36 4.15 4.63
C PRO A 67 4.21 5.21 3.89
N ASP A 68 3.67 6.43 3.75
CA ASP A 68 4.38 7.55 3.13
C ASP A 68 5.37 8.24 4.09
N LEU A 69 5.25 8.03 5.40
CA LEU A 69 6.15 8.58 6.43
C LEU A 69 7.01 7.43 7.00
N PRO A 70 8.19 7.16 6.41
CA PRO A 70 8.98 5.99 6.79
C PRO A 70 9.39 6.03 8.26
N GLY A 71 9.01 4.99 9.00
CA GLY A 71 9.29 4.87 10.43
C GLY A 71 8.22 5.48 11.34
N CYS A 72 7.21 6.17 10.79
CA CYS A 72 6.05 6.64 11.56
C CYS A 72 5.06 5.47 11.77
N LYS A 73 5.35 4.65 12.78
CA LYS A 73 4.55 3.49 13.17
C LYS A 73 4.31 3.48 14.67
N THR A 74 3.13 3.06 15.08
CA THR A 74 2.74 2.94 16.48
C THR A 74 1.98 1.64 16.69
N HIS A 75 1.79 1.29 17.96
CA HIS A 75 0.96 0.15 18.34
C HIS A 75 -0.07 0.58 19.39
N GLY A 76 -1.12 -0.22 19.51
CA GLY A 76 -2.15 -0.09 20.53
C GLY A 76 -2.83 -1.42 20.77
N GLU A 77 -3.44 -1.58 21.95
CA GLU A 77 -4.21 -2.78 22.28
C GLU A 77 -5.51 -2.83 21.45
N THR A 78 -6.04 -1.66 21.09
CA THR A 78 -7.21 -1.49 20.22
C THR A 78 -6.86 -0.75 18.93
N LYS A 79 -7.74 -0.86 17.92
CA LYS A 79 -7.60 -0.13 16.65
C LYS A 79 -7.57 1.38 16.89
N GLU A 80 -8.49 1.85 17.72
CA GLU A 80 -8.70 3.26 18.02
C GLU A 80 -7.46 3.82 18.73
N GLN A 81 -6.92 3.09 19.70
CA GLN A 81 -5.70 3.48 20.41
C GLN A 81 -4.49 3.55 19.46
N ALA A 82 -4.35 2.57 18.55
CA ALA A 82 -3.26 2.60 17.57
C ALA A 82 -3.36 3.82 16.64
N ILE A 83 -4.57 4.21 16.23
CA ILE A 83 -4.80 5.40 15.40
C ILE A 83 -4.50 6.69 16.17
N THR A 84 -5.00 6.84 17.40
CA THR A 84 -4.71 8.01 18.22
C THR A 84 -3.21 8.16 18.47
N ASN A 85 -2.54 7.06 18.79
CA ASN A 85 -1.08 7.05 18.96
C ASN A 85 -0.38 7.44 17.65
N LEU A 86 -0.89 7.00 16.50
CA LEU A 86 -0.32 7.33 15.20
C LEU A 86 -0.43 8.82 14.88
N GLU A 87 -1.53 9.48 15.24
CA GLU A 87 -1.69 10.93 15.07
C GLU A 87 -0.67 11.74 15.87
N ASP A 88 -0.38 11.31 17.11
CA ASP A 88 0.66 11.96 17.92
C ASP A 88 2.06 11.64 17.41
N ALA A 89 2.31 10.41 16.97
CA ALA A 89 3.56 10.04 16.32
C ALA A 89 3.80 10.84 15.02
N LYS A 90 2.75 11.11 14.24
CA LYS A 90 2.84 11.96 13.04
C LYS A 90 3.37 13.36 13.38
N LYS A 91 2.84 13.98 14.45
CA LYS A 91 3.30 15.31 14.90
C LYS A 91 4.78 15.30 15.26
N GLY A 92 5.19 14.34 16.10
CA GLY A 92 6.60 14.22 16.52
C GLY A 92 7.53 13.91 15.34
N TRP A 93 7.10 13.06 14.41
CA TRP A 93 7.88 12.70 13.23
C TRP A 93 8.11 13.90 12.30
N ILE A 94 7.05 14.67 12.00
CA ILE A 94 7.13 15.86 11.15
C ILE A 94 8.01 16.93 11.81
N TYR A 95 7.82 17.17 13.11
CA TYR A 95 8.62 18.14 13.86
C TYR A 95 10.10 17.80 13.83
N ALA A 96 10.46 16.54 14.10
CA ALA A 96 11.85 16.08 14.07
C ALA A 96 12.48 16.28 12.67
N LYS A 97 11.76 15.95 11.60
CA LYS A 97 12.27 16.11 10.23
C LYS A 97 12.52 17.56 9.85
N ILE A 98 11.63 18.47 10.25
CA ILE A 98 11.79 19.89 9.97
C ILE A 98 12.93 20.48 10.81
N CYS A 99 13.13 20.03 12.06
CA CYS A 99 14.27 20.45 12.89
C CYS A 99 15.61 20.01 12.28
N ASP A 100 15.65 18.83 11.65
CA ASP A 100 16.82 18.30 10.95
C ASP A 100 17.03 18.92 9.54
N ASP A 101 16.20 19.90 9.15
CA ASP A 101 16.15 20.51 7.80
C ASP A 101 15.96 19.48 6.67
N GLU A 102 15.21 18.40 6.94
CA GLU A 102 14.84 17.38 5.97
C GLU A 102 13.42 17.59 5.42
N ASP A 103 13.22 17.24 4.14
CA ASP A 103 11.92 17.32 3.48
C ASP A 103 10.93 16.25 4.00
N VAL A 104 9.69 16.66 4.24
CA VAL A 104 8.59 15.76 4.60
C VAL A 104 7.93 15.22 3.32
N PRO A 105 7.84 13.88 3.14
CA PRO A 105 7.19 13.28 1.98
C PRO A 105 5.72 13.65 1.88
N ILE A 106 5.22 13.93 0.67
CA ILE A 106 3.79 14.17 0.42
C ILE A 106 3.16 12.89 -0.18
N PRO A 107 1.96 12.46 0.28
CA PRO A 107 1.26 11.30 -0.27
C PRO A 107 0.98 11.43 -1.77
N GLY A 108 1.11 10.33 -2.49
CA GLY A 108 0.46 10.19 -3.80
C GLY A 108 1.30 10.43 -5.06
N ASP A 109 2.62 10.21 -5.06
CA ASP A 109 3.36 9.60 -6.21
C ASP A 109 4.87 9.82 -6.13
N SER A 110 5.31 10.91 -5.50
CA SER A 110 6.72 11.32 -5.58
C SER A 110 7.66 10.44 -4.75
N PHE A 111 7.25 10.04 -3.55
CA PHE A 111 8.15 9.37 -2.61
C PHE A 111 8.50 7.92 -2.99
N ALA A 112 7.49 7.14 -3.38
CA ALA A 112 7.69 5.76 -3.81
C ALA A 112 8.47 5.69 -5.14
N TYR A 113 8.19 6.60 -6.08
CA TYR A 113 8.93 6.72 -7.33
C TYR A 113 10.39 7.13 -7.09
N ALA A 114 10.64 8.13 -6.25
CA ALA A 114 11.98 8.62 -5.96
C ALA A 114 12.91 7.57 -5.31
N LYS A 115 12.34 6.60 -4.57
CA LYS A 115 13.10 5.46 -4.01
C LYS A 115 13.43 4.34 -5.00
N CYS A 116 12.80 4.32 -6.18
CA CYS A 116 13.01 3.25 -7.14
C CYS A 116 14.34 3.43 -7.89
N SER A 117 15.30 2.53 -7.66
CA SER A 117 16.61 2.58 -8.36
C SER A 117 16.57 2.07 -9.81
N GLY A 118 15.47 1.47 -10.24
CA GLY A 118 15.34 0.80 -11.55
C GLY A 118 16.17 -0.49 -11.68
N ARG A 119 16.94 -0.89 -10.67
CA ARG A 119 17.76 -2.10 -10.67
C ARG A 119 17.01 -3.24 -10.02
N ILE A 120 16.87 -4.34 -10.76
CA ILE A 120 16.19 -5.55 -10.28
C ILE A 120 17.14 -6.73 -10.48
N LEU A 121 17.53 -7.38 -9.39
CA LEU A 121 18.26 -8.65 -9.43
C LEU A 121 17.25 -9.80 -9.32
N LEU A 122 17.19 -10.65 -10.34
CA LEU A 122 16.23 -11.75 -10.40
C LEU A 122 16.93 -13.08 -10.70
N ARG A 123 16.43 -14.16 -10.09
CA ARG A 123 16.80 -15.53 -10.45
C ARG A 123 15.74 -16.10 -11.37
N LEU A 124 16.17 -16.53 -12.56
CA LEU A 124 15.29 -17.06 -13.60
C LEU A 124 15.52 -18.57 -13.79
N PRO A 125 14.47 -19.36 -14.08
CA PRO A 125 14.61 -20.71 -14.59
C PRO A 125 15.47 -20.73 -15.87
N LYS A 126 16.28 -21.77 -16.06
CA LYS A 126 17.21 -21.89 -17.21
C LYS A 126 16.48 -21.79 -18.55
N ASP A 127 15.31 -22.40 -18.66
CA ASP A 127 14.52 -22.41 -19.89
C ASP A 127 14.03 -21.01 -20.27
N LEU A 128 13.60 -20.22 -19.29
CA LEU A 128 13.15 -18.85 -19.51
C LEU A 128 14.32 -17.95 -19.90
N HIS A 129 15.45 -18.07 -19.21
CA HIS A 129 16.67 -17.34 -19.56
C HIS A 129 17.14 -17.69 -20.98
N TYR A 130 17.12 -18.96 -21.36
CA TYR A 130 17.48 -19.41 -22.71
C TYR A 130 16.59 -18.78 -23.79
N LYS A 131 15.27 -18.75 -23.57
CA LYS A 131 14.31 -18.10 -24.48
C LYS A 131 14.62 -16.61 -24.65
N LEU A 132 14.88 -15.90 -23.55
CA LEU A 132 15.24 -14.47 -23.59
C LEU A 132 16.55 -14.20 -24.34
N VAL A 133 17.58 -15.02 -24.09
CA VAL A 133 18.87 -14.93 -24.79
C VAL A 133 18.66 -15.11 -26.30
N ASN A 134 17.92 -16.12 -26.73
CA ASN A 134 17.70 -16.36 -28.15
C ASN A 134 16.87 -15.26 -28.81
N LYS A 135 15.85 -14.75 -28.11
CA LYS A 135 15.03 -13.65 -28.58
C LYS A 135 15.86 -12.37 -28.74
N SER A 136 16.63 -11.99 -27.73
CA SER A 136 17.51 -10.81 -27.80
C SER A 136 18.55 -10.91 -28.92
N LYS A 137 19.10 -12.11 -29.18
CA LYS A 137 20.01 -12.35 -30.33
C LYS A 137 19.31 -12.16 -31.67
N LYS A 138 18.09 -12.68 -31.81
CA LYS A 138 17.29 -12.53 -33.04
C LYS A 138 16.99 -11.06 -33.32
N ASP A 139 16.68 -10.32 -32.27
CA ASP A 139 16.31 -8.91 -32.34
C ASP A 139 17.55 -7.98 -32.32
N GLN A 140 18.75 -8.55 -32.19
CA GLN A 140 20.04 -7.85 -32.15
C GLN A 140 20.13 -6.78 -31.03
N VAL A 141 19.52 -7.06 -29.88
CA VAL A 141 19.53 -6.18 -28.71
C VAL A 141 20.13 -6.88 -27.49
N SER A 142 20.44 -6.12 -26.45
CA SER A 142 20.83 -6.71 -25.17
C SER A 142 19.66 -7.44 -24.53
N ILE A 143 19.95 -8.44 -23.69
CA ILE A 143 18.92 -9.16 -22.92
C ILE A 143 18.12 -8.18 -22.04
N ASN A 144 18.77 -7.18 -21.45
CA ASN A 144 18.09 -6.17 -20.64
C ASN A 144 17.09 -5.35 -21.48
N GLN A 145 17.47 -4.97 -22.70
CA GLN A 145 16.58 -4.23 -23.59
C GLN A 145 15.37 -5.08 -24.02
N GLU A 146 15.59 -6.36 -24.31
CA GLU A 146 14.51 -7.29 -24.63
C GLU A 146 13.55 -7.45 -23.43
N ILE A 147 14.09 -7.58 -22.22
CA ILE A 147 13.29 -7.65 -21.00
C ILE A 147 12.45 -6.37 -20.83
N ILE A 148 13.06 -5.19 -21.01
CA ILE A 148 12.34 -3.92 -20.93
C ILE A 148 11.19 -3.88 -21.95
N TYR A 149 11.45 -4.23 -23.20
CA TYR A 149 10.42 -4.27 -24.25
C TYR A 149 9.24 -5.18 -23.86
N LEU A 150 9.53 -6.40 -23.38
CA LEU A 150 8.51 -7.35 -22.96
C LEU A 150 7.72 -6.86 -21.74
N LEU A 151 8.39 -6.21 -20.77
CA LEU A 151 7.74 -5.64 -19.60
C LEU A 151 6.82 -4.48 -19.98
N THR A 152 7.30 -3.55 -20.82
CA THR A 152 6.47 -2.44 -21.34
C THR A 152 5.25 -2.96 -22.08
N TYR A 153 5.43 -3.98 -22.92
CA TYR A 153 4.32 -4.59 -23.66
C TYR A 153 3.29 -5.24 -22.72
N ALA A 154 3.75 -6.02 -21.73
CA ALA A 154 2.88 -6.71 -20.78
C ALA A 154 2.08 -5.74 -19.89
N LEU A 155 2.70 -4.65 -19.41
CA LEU A 155 2.02 -3.62 -18.63
C LEU A 155 0.93 -2.93 -19.46
N GLY A 156 1.25 -2.52 -20.69
CA GLY A 156 0.25 -1.89 -21.57
C GLY A 156 -0.93 -2.81 -21.91
N GLN A 157 -0.69 -4.10 -22.08
CA GLN A 157 -1.76 -5.08 -22.31
C GLN A 157 -2.68 -5.25 -21.09
N THR A 158 -2.11 -5.19 -19.88
CA THR A 158 -2.85 -5.32 -18.63
C THR A 158 -3.80 -4.11 -18.46
N ASP A 159 -3.30 -2.91 -18.71
CA ASP A 159 -4.10 -1.69 -18.62
C ASP A 159 -5.25 -1.67 -19.63
N LEU A 160 -4.98 -2.13 -20.86
CA LEU A 160 -6.02 -2.25 -21.89
C LEU A 160 -7.09 -3.27 -21.49
N ASN A 161 -6.66 -4.44 -20.99
CA ASN A 161 -7.60 -5.47 -20.55
C ASN A 161 -8.48 -4.98 -19.40
N ASN A 162 -7.92 -4.22 -18.44
CA ASN A 162 -8.68 -3.63 -17.34
C ASN A 162 -9.73 -2.66 -17.87
N LYS A 163 -9.36 -1.73 -18.77
CA LYS A 163 -10.33 -0.78 -19.37
C LYS A 163 -11.45 -1.50 -20.14
N ILE A 164 -11.11 -2.57 -20.86
CA ILE A 164 -12.11 -3.39 -21.54
C ILE A 164 -13.05 -4.05 -20.52
N MET A 165 -12.50 -4.63 -19.44
CA MET A 165 -13.30 -5.26 -18.40
C MET A 165 -14.21 -4.27 -17.67
N ASP A 166 -13.73 -3.05 -17.39
CA ASP A 166 -14.54 -1.98 -16.79
C ASP A 166 -15.72 -1.62 -17.71
N SER A 167 -15.44 -1.45 -19.00
CA SER A 167 -16.48 -1.17 -20.01
C SER A 167 -17.51 -2.31 -20.10
N LEU A 168 -17.06 -3.57 -20.05
CA LEU A 168 -17.93 -4.74 -20.05
C LEU A 168 -18.77 -4.84 -18.77
N MET A 169 -18.20 -4.48 -17.60
CA MET A 169 -18.93 -4.40 -16.34
C MET A 169 -20.01 -3.33 -16.38
N GLU A 170 -19.71 -2.15 -16.92
CA GLU A 170 -20.70 -1.07 -17.10
C GLU A 170 -21.85 -1.52 -18.01
N ILE A 171 -21.55 -2.14 -19.15
CA ILE A 171 -22.55 -2.67 -20.07
C ILE A 171 -23.40 -3.74 -19.38
N THR A 172 -22.77 -4.67 -18.65
CA THR A 172 -23.46 -5.73 -17.91
C THR A 172 -24.39 -5.14 -16.85
N ALA A 173 -23.95 -4.10 -16.14
CA ALA A 173 -24.77 -3.39 -15.16
C ALA A 173 -25.99 -2.70 -15.80
N ILE A 174 -25.80 -2.09 -16.98
CA ILE A 174 -26.88 -1.46 -17.75
C ILE A 174 -27.91 -2.50 -18.21
N ILE A 175 -27.46 -3.64 -18.76
CA ILE A 175 -28.33 -4.73 -19.21
C ILE A 175 -29.15 -5.29 -18.03
N ASN A 176 -28.51 -5.56 -16.89
CA ASN A 176 -29.20 -6.06 -15.70
C ASN A 176 -30.26 -5.07 -15.20
N LYS A 177 -29.97 -3.75 -15.26
CA LYS A 177 -30.92 -2.69 -14.90
C LYS A 177 -32.13 -2.65 -15.85
N GLN A 178 -31.92 -2.83 -17.16
CA GLN A 178 -33.00 -2.86 -18.15
C GLN A 178 -33.86 -4.13 -18.05
N THR A 179 -33.26 -5.27 -17.76
CA THR A 179 -33.98 -6.55 -17.61
C THR A 179 -34.88 -6.56 -16.37
N THR A 180 -34.50 -5.84 -15.32
CA THR A 180 -35.32 -5.63 -14.10
C THR A 180 -36.52 -4.69 -14.36
N GLN A 181 -36.44 -3.82 -15.38
CA GLN A 181 -37.53 -2.90 -15.75
C GLN A 181 -38.53 -3.48 -16.75
N ASN A 182 -38.13 -4.48 -17.55
CA ASN A 182 -38.97 -5.10 -18.60
C ASN A 182 -39.43 -6.53 -18.23
N ALA A 183 -39.79 -6.78 -16.97
CA ALA A 183 -40.51 -8.00 -16.61
C ALA A 183 -41.83 -8.06 -17.41
N PRO A 184 -42.13 -9.14 -18.15
CA PRO A 184 -43.32 -9.17 -18.99
C PRO A 184 -44.59 -9.20 -18.13
N LEU A 185 -45.50 -8.25 -18.39
CA LEU A 185 -46.90 -8.30 -17.98
C LEU A 185 -47.55 -9.57 -18.54
N ASN A 186 -48.14 -10.36 -17.63
CA ASN A 186 -48.99 -11.54 -17.79
C ASN A 186 -49.56 -11.84 -19.19
N VAL A 187 -49.49 -13.11 -19.59
CA VAL A 187 -50.59 -13.75 -20.33
C VAL A 187 -51.19 -14.83 -19.45
N VAL A 188 -52.27 -14.46 -18.77
CA VAL A 188 -53.30 -15.40 -18.31
C VAL A 188 -54.16 -15.70 -19.54
N THR A 189 -54.25 -16.97 -19.93
CA THR A 189 -55.50 -17.54 -20.47
C THR A 189 -55.60 -19.02 -20.11
N ALA A 190 -56.70 -19.31 -19.42
CA ALA A 190 -57.15 -20.63 -19.00
C ALA A 190 -57.53 -21.55 -20.17
N ASN A 191 -57.39 -22.86 -20.00
CA ASN A 191 -58.55 -23.76 -19.90
C ASN A 191 -58.15 -25.21 -19.64
N SER A 192 -58.78 -25.79 -18.62
CA SER A 192 -58.84 -27.23 -18.36
C SER A 192 -59.53 -27.98 -19.50
N LYS A 193 -59.11 -29.22 -19.78
CA LYS A 193 -59.95 -30.43 -19.70
C LYS A 193 -59.24 -31.68 -20.22
N HIS A 194 -59.34 -32.73 -19.38
CA HIS A 194 -59.46 -34.16 -19.71
C HIS A 194 -58.19 -35.03 -19.86
N ILE A 195 -57.96 -35.84 -18.81
CA ILE A 195 -57.31 -37.16 -18.85
C ILE A 195 -58.39 -38.19 -19.25
N PRO A 196 -58.08 -39.20 -20.07
CA PRO A 196 -57.93 -40.54 -19.48
C PRO A 196 -56.73 -41.35 -19.97
N GLU A 197 -56.20 -42.15 -19.05
CA GLU A 197 -55.29 -43.29 -19.23
C GLU A 197 -55.77 -44.24 -20.34
N ILE A 198 -54.83 -44.73 -21.17
CA ILE A 198 -54.97 -46.04 -21.82
C ILE A 198 -53.65 -46.82 -21.73
N MET A 199 -53.75 -47.85 -20.90
CA MET A 199 -53.00 -49.09 -20.71
C MET A 199 -52.27 -49.71 -21.93
N LEU A 200 -51.06 -50.20 -21.64
CA LEU A 200 -50.43 -51.50 -22.02
C LEU A 200 -50.31 -51.96 -23.49
N LYS A 201 -49.06 -52.32 -23.85
CA LYS A 201 -48.55 -53.46 -24.68
C LYS A 201 -47.28 -52.98 -25.42
N GLU A 202 -46.11 -53.62 -25.42
CA GLU A 202 -45.56 -54.91 -24.97
C GLU A 202 -44.08 -54.69 -24.59
#